data_AF-A8MGB4-F1
#
_entry.id   AF-A8MGB4-F1
#
_cell.length_a   1.000
_cell.length_b   1.000
_cell.length_c   1.000
_cell.angle_alpha   90.00
_cell.angle_beta   90.00
_cell.angle_gamma   90.00
#
_symmetry.space_group_name_H-M   'P 1'
#
loop_
_entity.id
_entity.type
_entity.pdbx_description
1 polymer ?
#
loop_
_entity_poly.entity_id
_entity_poly.type
_entity_poly.pdbx_seq_one_letter_code
_entity_poly.pdbx_strand_id
1 'polypeptide(L)'
;MIPMDDLIYNYMALLEAIFSEKEVLPDIILQKYGLMEFTPREIRRLEALEMRRLYYIEKMTLREIGKRFNMSDSGVYRRIKRWL
;
A
#
# COMPACT_ATOMS: atom_id res chain seq x y z
N MET A 1 -11.56 25.06 9.80
CA MET A 1 -12.74 24.17 9.77
C MET A 1 -12.32 22.96 8.97
N ILE A 2 -12.08 21.82 9.62
CA ILE A 2 -11.73 20.58 8.90
C ILE A 2 -13.04 20.16 8.21
N PRO A 3 -13.10 20.02 6.87
CA PRO A 3 -14.28 19.50 6.18
C PRO A 3 -14.71 18.21 6.86
N MET A 4 -16.01 18.05 7.12
CA MET A 4 -16.60 16.88 7.79
C MET A 4 -16.11 15.55 7.16
N ASP A 5 -15.80 15.58 5.87
CA ASP A 5 -15.32 14.46 5.06
C ASP A 5 -13.91 14.00 5.46
N ASP A 6 -12.97 14.91 5.72
CA ASP A 6 -11.58 14.56 6.06
C ASP A 6 -11.49 13.83 7.39
N LEU A 7 -12.31 14.21 8.38
CA LEU A 7 -12.34 13.53 9.68
C LEU A 7 -12.88 12.10 9.56
N ILE A 8 -13.92 11.90 8.74
CA ILE A 8 -14.50 10.57 8.48
C ILE A 8 -13.47 9.69 7.78
N TYR A 9 -12.80 10.21 6.76
CA TYR A 9 -11.74 9.49 6.05
C TYR A 9 -10.58 9.12 6.99
N ASN A 10 -10.13 10.06 7.83
CA ASN A 10 -9.06 9.83 8.81
C ASN A 10 -9.41 8.74 9.81
N TYR A 11 -10.64 8.77 10.31
CA TYR A 11 -11.16 7.77 11.22
C TYR A 11 -11.22 6.39 10.55
N MET A 12 -11.70 6.30 9.31
CA MET A 12 -11.76 5.04 8.56
C MET A 12 -10.37 4.47 8.28
N ALA A 13 -9.41 5.32 7.91
CA ALA A 13 -8.03 4.89 7.70
C ALA A 13 -7.39 4.37 9.00
N LEU A 14 -7.61 5.05 10.11
CA LEU A 14 -7.11 4.62 11.41
C LEU A 14 -7.75 3.29 11.84
N LEU A 15 -9.06 3.13 11.65
CA LEU A 15 -9.75 1.86 11.93
C LEU A 15 -9.19 0.73 11.06
N GLU A 16 -9.03 0.94 9.75
CA GLU A 16 -8.47 -0.08 8.85
C GLU A 16 -7.03 -0.43 9.25
N ALA A 17 -6.21 0.55 9.66
CA ALA A 17 -4.87 0.29 10.14
C ALA A 17 -4.82 -0.50 11.45
N ILE A 18 -5.68 -0.16 12.42
CA ILE A 18 -5.75 -0.82 13.74
C ILE A 18 -6.28 -2.26 13.63
N PHE A 19 -7.30 -2.47 12.79
CA PHE A 19 -7.99 -3.75 12.66
C PHE A 19 -7.47 -4.61 11.49
N SER A 20 -6.47 -4.15 10.75
CA SER A 20 -5.83 -4.96 9.73
C SER A 20 -5.14 -6.16 10.38
N GLU A 21 -5.62 -7.38 10.10
CA GLU A 21 -4.96 -8.63 10.51
C GLU A 21 -3.57 -8.80 9.85
N LYS A 22 -3.25 -7.95 8.88
CA LYS A 22 -2.04 -7.96 8.05
C LYS A 22 -1.25 -6.67 8.29
N GLU A 23 0.08 -6.70 8.24
CA GLU A 23 0.95 -5.50 8.36
C GLU A 23 0.82 -4.50 7.18
N VAL A 24 -0.40 -4.18 6.73
CA VAL A 24 -0.64 -3.21 5.67
C VAL A 24 -0.04 -1.87 6.09
N LEU A 25 0.72 -1.27 5.18
CA LEU A 25 1.42 -0.02 5.47
C LEU A 25 0.41 1.10 5.79
N PRO A 26 0.56 1.80 6.92
CA PRO A 26 -0.30 2.93 7.27
C PRO A 26 -0.42 3.95 6.14
N ASP A 27 0.68 4.25 5.46
CA ASP A 27 0.75 5.21 4.37
C ASP A 27 -0.15 4.84 3.17
N ILE A 28 -0.30 3.55 2.85
CA ILE A 28 -1.20 3.09 1.79
C ILE A 28 -2.67 3.30 2.17
N ILE A 29 -2.98 3.05 3.44
CA ILE A 29 -4.33 3.25 3.96
C ILE A 29 -4.66 4.75 3.96
N LEU A 30 -3.73 5.58 4.41
CA LEU A 30 -3.88 7.04 4.39
C LEU A 30 -4.06 7.56 2.96
N GLN A 31 -3.32 7.03 1.98
CA GLN A 31 -3.50 7.36 0.56
C GLN A 31 -4.90 6.98 0.06
N LYS A 32 -5.36 5.77 0.34
CA LYS A 32 -6.67 5.23 -0.10
C LYS A 32 -7.82 6.15 0.32
N TYR A 33 -7.68 6.79 1.48
CA TYR A 33 -8.66 7.71 2.04
C TYR A 33 -8.38 9.20 1.74
N GLY A 34 -7.38 9.53 0.93
CA GLY A 34 -7.08 10.91 0.55
C GLY A 34 -6.47 11.77 1.66
N LEU A 35 -5.92 11.14 2.69
CA LEU A 35 -5.44 11.80 3.91
C LEU A 35 -3.97 12.19 3.85
N MET A 36 -3.27 11.67 2.86
CA MET A 36 -1.92 12.05 2.49
C MET A 36 -1.83 12.17 0.98
N GLU A 37 -1.31 13.30 0.52
CA GLU A 37 -0.85 13.43 -0.85
C GLU A 37 0.57 12.91 -0.97
N PHE A 38 0.78 12.03 -1.94
CA PHE A 38 2.09 11.48 -2.25
C PHE A 38 2.50 11.89 -3.65
N THR A 39 3.78 12.23 -3.82
CA THR A 39 4.35 12.33 -5.15
C THR A 39 4.29 10.97 -5.85
N PRO A 40 4.28 10.93 -7.20
CA PRO A 40 4.34 9.65 -7.92
C PRO A 40 5.53 8.77 -7.53
N ARG A 41 6.63 9.36 -7.02
CA ARG A 41 7.79 8.60 -6.52
C ARG A 41 7.49 7.90 -5.20
N GLU A 42 6.80 8.56 -4.30
CA GLU A 42 6.42 8.01 -2.99
C GLU A 42 5.37 6.92 -3.13
N ILE A 43 4.34 7.11 -3.97
CA ILE A 43 3.36 6.06 -4.30
C ILE A 43 4.09 4.79 -4.78
N ARG A 44 5.05 4.95 -5.71
CA ARG A 44 5.83 3.83 -6.22
C ARG A 44 6.69 3.14 -5.16
N ARG A 45 7.09 3.85 -4.12
CA ARG A 45 7.84 3.31 -2.97
C ARG A 45 6.92 2.54 -2.05
N LEU A 46 5.73 3.07 -1.76
CA LEU A 46 4.70 2.40 -0.97
C LEU A 46 4.24 1.10 -1.61
N GLU A 47 3.92 1.13 -2.90
CA GLU A 47 3.61 -0.08 -3.67
C GLU A 47 4.73 -1.12 -3.54
N ALA A 48 6.00 -0.72 -3.63
CA ALA A 48 7.12 -1.65 -3.52
C ALA A 48 7.25 -2.25 -2.11
N LEU A 49 7.01 -1.45 -1.06
CA LEU A 49 7.00 -1.93 0.32
C LEU A 49 5.86 -2.93 0.55
N GLU A 50 4.66 -2.67 0.03
CA GLU A 50 3.53 -3.60 0.13
C GLU A 50 3.77 -4.88 -0.68
N MET A 51 4.32 -4.77 -1.90
CA MET A 51 4.74 -5.95 -2.67
C MET A 51 5.76 -6.81 -1.90
N ARG A 52 6.69 -6.18 -1.17
CA ARG A 52 7.65 -6.90 -0.31
C ARG A 52 6.94 -7.61 0.84
N ARG A 53 6.02 -6.94 1.52
CA ARG A 53 5.23 -7.53 2.60
C ARG A 53 4.44 -8.75 2.12
N LEU A 54 3.72 -8.61 1.01
CA LEU A 54 2.97 -9.71 0.39
C LEU A 54 3.88 -10.89 0.01
N TYR A 55 5.07 -10.61 -0.53
CA TYR A 55 6.01 -11.66 -0.94
C TYR A 55 6.69 -12.35 0.25
N TYR A 56 7.24 -11.59 1.20
CA TYR A 56 8.07 -12.13 2.27
C TYR A 56 7.28 -12.58 3.49
N ILE A 57 6.20 -11.89 3.84
CA ILE A 57 5.39 -12.19 5.04
C ILE A 57 4.22 -13.09 4.64
N GLU A 58 3.41 -12.69 3.66
CA GLU A 58 2.25 -13.49 3.22
C GLU A 58 2.62 -14.64 2.27
N LYS A 59 3.89 -14.74 1.86
CA LYS A 59 4.40 -15.79 0.97
C LYS A 59 3.66 -15.88 -0.38
N MET A 60 3.05 -14.79 -0.83
CA MET A 60 2.39 -14.74 -2.14
C MET A 60 3.41 -14.85 -3.27
N THR A 61 3.00 -15.47 -4.37
CA THR A 61 3.81 -15.54 -5.59
C THR A 61 3.83 -14.19 -6.30
N LEU A 62 4.90 -13.95 -7.09
CA LEU A 62 5.02 -12.74 -7.93
C LEU A 62 3.81 -12.56 -8.86
N ARG A 63 3.23 -13.66 -9.35
CA ARG A 63 2.04 -13.66 -10.21
C ARG A 63 0.80 -13.19 -9.48
N GLU A 64 0.57 -13.66 -8.26
CA GLU A 64 -0.60 -13.25 -7.47
C GLU A 64 -0.50 -11.79 -7.06
N ILE A 65 0.69 -11.33 -6.70
CA ILE A 65 0.96 -9.91 -6.44
C ILE A 65 0.75 -9.09 -7.72
N GLY A 66 1.24 -9.57 -8.87
CA GLY A 66 1.06 -8.92 -10.16
C GLY A 66 -0.40 -8.70 -10.53
N LYS A 67 -1.26 -9.70 -10.28
CA LYS A 67 -2.72 -9.56 -10.48
C LYS A 67 -3.33 -8.44 -9.63
N ARG A 68 -2.89 -8.29 -8.37
CA ARG A 68 -3.41 -7.24 -7.46
C ARG A 68 -3.03 -5.83 -7.89
N PHE A 69 -1.82 -5.66 -8.43
CA PHE A 69 -1.28 -4.36 -8.85
C PHE A 69 -1.35 -4.12 -10.36
N ASN A 70 -2.07 -4.97 -11.10
CA ASN A 70 -2.13 -4.94 -12.56
C ASN A 70 -0.73 -4.84 -13.23
N MET A 71 0.17 -5.71 -12.81
CA MET A 71 1.59 -5.72 -13.20
C MET A 71 2.07 -7.12 -13.57
N SER A 72 3.03 -7.22 -14.48
CA SER A 72 3.69 -8.50 -14.78
C SER A 72 4.56 -8.97 -13.61
N ASP A 73 4.78 -10.28 -13.52
CA ASP A 73 5.66 -10.92 -12.52
C ASP A 73 7.07 -10.29 -12.53
N SER A 74 7.59 -9.99 -13.72
CA SER A 74 8.89 -9.31 -13.92
C SER A 74 8.88 -7.85 -13.50
N GLY A 75 7.73 -7.17 -13.58
CA GLY A 75 7.53 -5.84 -13.04
C GLY A 75 7.58 -5.84 -11.51
N VAL A 76 6.85 -6.76 -10.88
CA VAL A 76 6.83 -6.95 -9.42
C VAL A 76 8.23 -7.26 -8.91
N TYR A 77 8.94 -8.21 -9.55
CA TYR A 77 10.32 -8.55 -9.18
C TYR A 77 11.25 -7.33 -9.21
N ARG A 78 11.20 -6.52 -10.29
CA ARG A 78 12.01 -5.30 -10.39
C ARG A 78 11.65 -4.27 -9.33
N ARG A 79 10.37 -4.12 -8.99
CA ARG A 79 9.90 -3.20 -7.93
C ARG A 79 10.43 -3.63 -6.57
N ILE A 80 10.33 -4.90 -6.23
CA ILE A 80 10.83 -5.45 -4.96
C ILE A 80 12.36 -5.28 -4.86
N LYS A 81 13.10 -5.61 -5.93
CA LYS A 81 14.57 -5.60 -5.94
C LYS A 81 15.19 -4.20 -5.90
N ARG A 82 14.53 -3.19 -6.49
CA ARG A 82 15.08 -1.83 -6.64
C ARG A 82 15.27 -1.07 -5.32
N TRP A 83 14.67 -1.55 -4.23
CA TRP A 83 14.75 -0.93 -2.90
C TRP A 83 15.47 -1.81 -1.85
N LEU A 84 16.37 -2.68 -2.34
CA LEU A 84 17.49 -3.25 -1.59
C LEU A 84 18.67 -2.28 -1.65
#